data_AF-A0AAU2PQQ3-F1
#
_entry.id   AF-A0AAU2PQQ3-F1
#
_cell.length_a   1.000
_cell.length_b   1.000
_cell.length_c   1.000
_cell.angle_alpha   90.00
_cell.angle_beta   90.00
_cell.angle_gamma   90.00
#
_symmetry.space_group_name_H-M   'P 1'
#
loop_
_entity.id
_entity.type
_entity.pdbx_description
1 polymer ?
#
loop_
_entity_poly.entity_id
_entity_poly.type
_entity_poly.pdbx_seq_one_letter_code
_entity_poly.pdbx_strand_id
1 'polypeptide(L)'
;MPERHALTSDDDDTDFWGFAHEAEGLFTPLPEEEGARRVRLSGCLPQGGLLKSLDHIGSRRATAGSAWWDLLDSDRAAMGSYFVNEVTVTDARPSAHGAGRVDLALTLWCENAMPGADRVWDLIRAGRLDRTGMWHELAPQDRQAWLSVALWSREYRRRGKTDAPAGRVFTVDGRHIVDIGSFYCAIGEAVGGPGGYFGWNLDALDDCLSGGWGAAAPFTLRWDHSAEARARLAERVPTGGGEGSLFDLLLEIFEARRVDVVLR
;
A
#
# COMPACT_ATOMS: atom_id res chain seq x y z
N MET A 1 15.79 -1.20 -20.71
CA MET A 1 14.50 -1.28 -19.96
C MET A 1 14.45 -0.08 -19.01
N PRO A 2 13.28 0.46 -18.64
CA PRO A 2 13.20 1.52 -17.64
C PRO A 2 13.62 0.99 -16.26
N GLU A 3 14.10 1.86 -15.39
CA GLU A 3 14.32 1.53 -13.97
C GLU A 3 12.98 1.58 -13.24
N ARG A 4 12.70 0.57 -12.42
CA ARG A 4 11.42 0.44 -11.70
C ARG A 4 11.55 0.62 -10.20
N HIS A 5 12.78 0.68 -9.71
CA HIS A 5 13.07 0.76 -8.28
C HIS A 5 14.18 1.77 -8.01
N ALA A 6 14.07 2.44 -6.89
CA ALA A 6 15.15 3.25 -6.33
C ALA A 6 15.29 2.97 -4.83
N LEU A 7 16.50 3.11 -4.31
CA LEU A 7 16.76 3.03 -2.88
C LEU A 7 17.46 4.31 -2.43
N THR A 8 17.01 4.84 -1.30
CA THR A 8 17.60 6.01 -0.64
C THR A 8 17.73 5.69 0.84
N SER A 9 18.86 6.04 1.46
CA SER A 9 19.05 5.86 2.90
C SER A 9 17.94 6.54 3.70
N ASP A 10 17.53 5.91 4.80
CA ASP A 10 16.59 6.53 5.76
C ASP A 10 17.29 7.52 6.70
N ASP A 11 18.55 7.25 7.04
CA ASP A 11 19.34 8.08 7.97
C ASP A 11 19.80 9.40 7.32
N ASP A 12 19.91 9.44 5.99
CA ASP A 12 20.39 10.57 5.21
C ASP A 12 19.72 10.57 3.83
N ASP A 13 18.75 11.46 3.63
CA ASP A 13 17.99 11.58 2.38
C ASP A 13 18.84 12.01 1.17
N THR A 14 20.08 12.45 1.43
CA THR A 14 21.07 12.75 0.38
C THR A 14 21.92 11.53 -0.01
N ASP A 15 21.94 10.46 0.79
CA ASP A 15 22.65 9.22 0.50
C ASP A 15 21.80 8.29 -0.37
N PHE A 16 21.76 8.61 -1.67
CA PHE A 16 21.11 7.78 -2.68
C PHE A 16 21.88 6.48 -2.94
N TRP A 17 21.18 5.34 -2.88
CA TRP A 17 21.78 4.01 -3.00
C TRP A 17 21.71 3.42 -4.41
N GLY A 18 20.89 4.00 -5.29
CA GLY A 18 20.89 3.66 -6.71
C GLY A 18 19.53 3.27 -7.28
N PHE A 19 19.50 3.17 -8.61
CA PHE A 19 18.36 2.66 -9.36
C PHE A 19 18.55 1.18 -9.68
N ALA A 20 17.45 0.44 -9.84
CA ALA A 20 17.43 -0.92 -10.37
C ALA A 20 16.31 -1.11 -11.42
N HIS A 21 16.52 -2.01 -12.36
CA HIS A 21 15.53 -2.33 -13.39
C HIS A 21 14.38 -3.16 -12.84
N GLU A 22 14.69 -4.17 -12.05
CA GLU A 22 13.72 -5.10 -11.49
C GLU A 22 14.13 -5.51 -10.08
N ALA A 23 13.12 -5.87 -9.29
CA ALA A 23 13.29 -6.41 -7.95
C ALA A 23 12.38 -7.64 -7.78
N GLU A 24 12.98 -8.81 -7.70
CA GLU A 24 12.26 -10.06 -7.44
C GLU A 24 12.33 -10.40 -5.95
N GLY A 25 11.22 -10.84 -5.36
CA GLY A 25 11.17 -11.31 -3.97
C GLY A 25 10.81 -10.26 -2.92
N LEU A 26 10.68 -8.97 -3.28
CA LEU A 26 10.29 -7.91 -2.32
C LEU A 26 8.90 -8.18 -1.69
N PHE A 27 7.97 -8.75 -2.46
CA PHE A 27 6.62 -9.09 -2.00
C PHE A 27 6.49 -10.57 -1.65
N THR A 28 7.60 -11.25 -1.38
CA THR A 28 7.63 -12.68 -1.06
C THR A 28 8.35 -12.86 0.28
N PRO A 29 7.62 -12.78 1.41
CA PRO A 29 8.20 -13.02 2.72
C PRO A 29 8.77 -14.44 2.82
N LEU A 30 9.81 -14.61 3.64
CA LEU A 30 10.31 -15.94 3.96
C LEU A 30 9.30 -16.68 4.85
N PRO A 31 9.07 -17.99 4.64
CA PRO A 31 8.04 -18.73 5.39
C PRO A 31 8.23 -18.75 6.91
N GLU A 32 9.48 -18.61 7.37
CA GLU A 32 9.85 -18.73 8.79
C GLU A 32 9.93 -17.37 9.50
N GLU A 33 9.92 -16.26 8.75
CA GLU A 33 10.13 -14.89 9.25
C GLU A 33 9.33 -13.89 8.40
N GLU A 34 8.16 -13.49 8.91
CA GLU A 34 7.10 -12.77 8.15
C GLU A 34 7.56 -11.46 7.49
N GLY A 35 8.55 -10.77 8.08
CA GLY A 35 9.14 -9.56 7.49
C GLY A 35 10.44 -9.80 6.70
N ALA A 36 11.14 -10.92 6.89
CA ALA A 36 12.40 -11.17 6.21
C ALA A 36 12.18 -11.53 4.74
N ARG A 37 13.03 -11.02 3.85
CA ARG A 37 12.98 -11.23 2.40
C ARG A 37 14.36 -11.51 1.83
N ARG A 38 14.37 -12.31 0.77
CA ARG A 38 15.50 -12.41 -0.16
C ARG A 38 15.10 -11.72 -1.45
N VAL A 39 15.82 -10.67 -1.80
CA VAL A 39 15.51 -9.83 -2.96
C VAL A 39 16.62 -9.93 -3.98
N ARG A 40 16.27 -10.12 -5.26
CA ARG A 40 17.20 -10.00 -6.38
C ARG A 40 16.96 -8.67 -7.08
N LEU A 41 17.94 -7.78 -7.04
CA LEU A 41 17.96 -6.57 -7.84
C LEU A 41 18.68 -6.84 -9.16
N SER A 42 18.03 -6.53 -10.28
CA SER A 42 18.62 -6.69 -11.61
C SER A 42 19.03 -5.33 -12.18
N GLY A 43 20.26 -5.26 -12.71
CA GLY A 43 20.80 -4.09 -13.38
C GLY A 43 20.87 -2.84 -12.50
N CYS A 44 21.27 -3.02 -11.25
CA CYS A 44 21.48 -1.94 -10.29
C CYS A 44 22.70 -1.10 -10.64
N LEU A 45 22.61 0.22 -10.44
CA LEU A 45 23.76 1.14 -10.36
C LEU A 45 23.96 1.54 -8.90
N PRO A 46 24.67 0.72 -8.10
CA PRO A 46 24.82 0.95 -6.67
C PRO A 46 25.63 2.22 -6.40
N GLN A 47 25.15 3.00 -5.45
CA GLN A 47 25.75 4.23 -4.95
C GLN A 47 25.70 4.22 -3.40
N GLY A 48 26.27 5.23 -2.77
CA GLY A 48 26.11 5.45 -1.33
C GLY A 48 26.46 4.25 -0.46
N GLY A 49 25.65 4.01 0.57
CA GLY A 49 25.72 2.83 1.44
C GLY A 49 25.75 1.50 0.68
N LEU A 50 24.89 1.34 -0.33
CA LEU A 50 24.79 0.08 -1.09
C LEU A 50 26.08 -0.26 -1.86
N LEU A 51 26.75 0.76 -2.43
CA LEU A 51 28.05 0.56 -3.09
C LEU A 51 29.13 0.17 -2.10
N LYS A 52 29.21 0.85 -0.94
CA LYS A 52 30.18 0.55 0.12
C LYS A 52 30.04 -0.91 0.63
N SER A 53 28.82 -1.43 0.65
CA SER A 53 28.54 -2.82 1.07
C SER A 53 29.13 -3.88 0.14
N LEU A 54 29.35 -3.58 -1.15
CA LEU A 54 29.88 -4.56 -2.11
C LEU A 54 31.29 -5.04 -1.75
N ASP A 55 32.13 -4.15 -1.22
CA ASP A 55 33.51 -4.47 -0.83
C ASP A 55 33.58 -5.32 0.46
N HIS A 56 32.43 -5.63 1.05
CA HIS A 56 32.32 -6.22 2.37
C HIS A 56 31.42 -7.47 2.43
N ILE A 57 30.98 -7.98 1.28
CA ILE A 57 30.17 -9.20 1.14
C ILE A 57 30.79 -10.35 1.94
N GLY A 58 29.94 -11.06 2.71
CA GLY A 58 30.37 -12.12 3.63
C GLY A 58 30.77 -11.63 5.02
N SER A 59 30.65 -10.34 5.32
CA SER A 59 30.89 -9.76 6.65
C SER A 59 29.71 -8.89 7.11
N ARG A 60 29.69 -8.51 8.39
CA ARG A 60 28.67 -7.59 8.95
C ARG A 60 28.64 -6.21 8.27
N ARG A 61 29.72 -5.80 7.60
CA ARG A 61 29.80 -4.52 6.88
C ARG A 61 29.13 -4.57 5.50
N ALA A 62 28.62 -5.73 5.08
CA ALA A 62 27.79 -5.85 3.88
C ALA A 62 26.36 -5.32 4.08
N THR A 63 25.98 -5.00 5.32
CA THR A 63 24.71 -4.34 5.66
C THR A 63 24.84 -2.84 5.45
N ALA A 64 24.05 -2.29 4.54
CA ALA A 64 23.99 -0.87 4.23
C ALA A 64 23.19 -0.08 5.28
N GLY A 65 22.18 -0.71 5.89
CA GLY A 65 21.30 -0.10 6.89
C GLY A 65 19.84 -0.16 6.45
N SER A 66 19.07 0.87 6.80
CA SER A 66 17.66 1.02 6.42
C SER A 66 17.49 2.02 5.28
N ALA A 67 16.46 1.82 4.47
CA ALA A 67 16.20 2.64 3.29
C ALA A 67 14.71 2.79 2.97
N TRP A 68 14.40 3.84 2.23
CA TRP A 68 13.18 3.97 1.46
C TRP A 68 13.36 3.26 0.11
N TRP A 69 12.48 2.30 -0.16
CA TRP A 69 12.41 1.55 -1.40
C TRP A 69 11.27 2.09 -2.26
N ASP A 70 11.62 2.88 -3.27
CA ASP A 70 10.65 3.50 -4.16
C ASP A 70 10.27 2.55 -5.30
N LEU A 71 8.99 2.56 -5.64
CA LEU A 71 8.45 1.93 -6.85
C LEU A 71 8.17 2.99 -7.88
N LEU A 72 8.81 2.88 -9.04
CA LEU A 72 8.82 3.95 -10.04
C LEU A 72 7.86 3.69 -11.20
N ASP A 73 7.31 4.77 -11.74
CA ASP A 73 6.65 4.80 -13.05
C ASP A 73 7.66 4.92 -14.21
N SER A 74 7.18 5.09 -15.44
CA SER A 74 8.03 5.23 -16.63
C SER A 74 8.88 6.51 -16.67
N ASP A 75 8.45 7.55 -15.95
CA ASP A 75 9.11 8.84 -15.86
C ASP A 75 10.03 8.94 -14.63
N ARG A 76 10.21 7.81 -13.93
CA ARG A 76 10.95 7.68 -12.66
C ARG A 76 10.34 8.47 -11.50
N ALA A 77 9.06 8.81 -11.55
CA ALA A 77 8.36 9.31 -10.38
C ALA A 77 8.02 8.15 -9.44
N ALA A 78 8.19 8.36 -8.14
CA ALA A 78 7.77 7.39 -7.13
C ALA A 78 6.24 7.29 -7.12
N MET A 79 5.72 6.10 -7.45
CA MET A 79 4.32 5.75 -7.31
C MET A 79 3.94 5.47 -5.86
N GLY A 80 4.93 5.06 -5.05
CA GLY A 80 4.84 4.82 -3.61
C GLY A 80 6.13 4.14 -3.13
N SER A 81 6.28 4.05 -1.82
CA SER A 81 7.54 3.66 -1.19
C SER A 81 7.30 2.72 -0.01
N TYR A 82 8.23 1.79 0.19
CA TYR A 82 8.26 0.94 1.38
C TYR A 82 9.51 1.24 2.20
N PHE A 83 9.35 1.33 3.50
CA PHE A 83 10.48 1.30 4.41
C PHE A 83 11.04 -0.12 4.52
N VAL A 84 12.34 -0.28 4.31
CA VAL A 84 13.06 -1.56 4.42
C VAL A 84 14.21 -1.42 5.42
N ASN A 85 14.41 -2.44 6.25
CA ASN A 85 15.49 -2.49 7.23
C ASN A 85 16.53 -3.53 6.87
N GLU A 86 17.72 -3.37 7.46
CA GLU A 86 18.82 -4.35 7.40
C GLU A 86 19.18 -4.79 5.97
N VAL A 87 19.13 -3.85 5.01
CA VAL A 87 19.47 -4.10 3.61
C VAL A 87 20.91 -4.58 3.54
N THR A 88 21.10 -5.87 3.27
CA THR A 88 22.39 -6.55 3.32
C THR A 88 22.70 -7.19 1.99
N VAL A 89 23.84 -6.83 1.40
CA VAL A 89 24.30 -7.43 0.16
C VAL A 89 24.93 -8.78 0.45
N THR A 90 24.39 -9.82 -0.18
CA THR A 90 24.84 -11.21 0.01
C THR A 90 25.61 -11.76 -1.18
N ASP A 91 25.34 -11.23 -2.38
CA ASP A 91 26.07 -11.57 -3.61
C ASP A 91 25.96 -10.43 -4.62
N ALA A 92 26.95 -10.32 -5.50
CA ALA A 92 26.99 -9.32 -6.57
C ALA A 92 27.68 -9.89 -7.81
N ARG A 93 27.08 -9.66 -8.97
CA ARG A 93 27.65 -10.08 -10.27
C ARG A 93 27.43 -9.03 -11.34
N PRO A 94 28.27 -8.97 -12.39
CA PRO A 94 28.02 -8.10 -13.54
C PRO A 94 26.64 -8.35 -14.14
N SER A 95 25.93 -7.28 -14.48
CA SER A 95 24.60 -7.35 -15.07
C SER A 95 24.63 -7.37 -16.59
N ALA A 96 23.67 -8.05 -17.21
CA ALA A 96 23.44 -7.97 -18.66
C ALA A 96 22.84 -6.62 -19.10
N HIS A 97 22.41 -5.77 -18.15
CA HIS A 97 21.72 -4.50 -18.44
C HIS A 97 22.65 -3.34 -18.83
N GLY A 98 23.96 -3.55 -18.92
CA GLY A 98 24.92 -2.58 -19.43
C GLY A 98 26.17 -2.43 -18.58
N ALA A 99 27.15 -1.68 -19.10
CA ALA A 99 28.42 -1.47 -18.43
C ALA A 99 28.24 -0.76 -17.07
N GLY A 100 28.95 -1.25 -16.05
CA GLY A 100 28.91 -0.70 -14.70
C GLY A 100 27.69 -1.10 -13.86
N ARG A 101 26.70 -1.80 -14.45
CA ARG A 101 25.55 -2.33 -13.70
C ARG A 101 25.85 -3.70 -13.10
N VAL A 102 25.27 -3.96 -11.94
CA VAL A 102 25.38 -5.23 -11.23
C VAL A 102 24.01 -5.79 -10.88
N ASP A 103 23.89 -7.12 -10.90
CA ASP A 103 22.78 -7.79 -10.26
C ASP A 103 23.18 -8.11 -8.81
N LEU A 104 22.33 -7.78 -7.86
CA LEU A 104 22.57 -7.96 -6.43
C LEU A 104 21.60 -8.98 -5.85
N ALA A 105 22.11 -9.87 -5.00
CA ALA A 105 21.28 -10.62 -4.07
C ALA A 105 21.32 -9.93 -2.70
N LEU A 106 20.15 -9.59 -2.18
CA LEU A 106 19.97 -8.89 -0.92
C LEU A 106 19.16 -9.73 0.06
N THR A 107 19.44 -9.56 1.34
CA THR A 107 18.47 -9.83 2.41
C THR A 107 18.03 -8.50 3.01
N LEU A 108 16.75 -8.40 3.40
CA LEU A 108 16.20 -7.22 4.07
C LEU A 108 14.96 -7.61 4.88
N TRP A 109 14.54 -6.72 5.75
CA TRP A 109 13.27 -6.81 6.48
C TRP A 109 12.27 -5.77 5.97
N CYS A 110 11.06 -6.20 5.64
CA CYS A 110 9.96 -5.30 5.26
C CYS A 110 8.62 -5.95 5.58
N GLU A 111 7.93 -5.48 6.61
CA GLU A 111 6.63 -6.03 6.98
C GLU A 111 5.52 -5.57 6.02
N ASN A 112 5.60 -4.33 5.54
CA ASN A 112 4.51 -3.67 4.81
C ASN A 112 4.37 -4.11 3.34
N ALA A 113 5.40 -4.76 2.76
CA ALA A 113 5.37 -5.29 1.41
C ALA A 113 4.56 -6.60 1.35
N MET A 114 3.23 -6.47 1.31
CA MET A 114 2.28 -7.58 1.32
C MET A 114 2.44 -8.52 0.11
N PRO A 115 2.30 -9.84 0.29
CA PRO A 115 2.18 -10.78 -0.83
C PRO A 115 1.07 -10.38 -1.81
N GLY A 116 1.37 -10.39 -3.12
CA GLY A 116 0.42 -10.04 -4.17
C GLY A 116 0.31 -8.53 -4.49
N ALA A 117 0.98 -7.66 -3.72
CA ALA A 117 0.99 -6.22 -3.97
C ALA A 117 1.66 -5.84 -5.30
N ASP A 118 2.62 -6.66 -5.79
CA ASP A 118 3.26 -6.52 -7.09
C ASP A 118 2.25 -6.38 -8.23
N ARG A 119 1.20 -7.21 -8.23
CA ARG A 119 0.14 -7.18 -9.25
C ARG A 119 -0.60 -5.85 -9.27
N VAL A 120 -0.89 -5.28 -8.11
CA VAL A 120 -1.60 -4.00 -7.99
C VAL A 120 -0.70 -2.84 -8.39
N TRP A 121 0.58 -2.87 -8.01
CA TRP A 121 1.58 -1.91 -8.49
C TRP A 121 1.74 -1.94 -10.01
N ASP A 122 1.73 -3.13 -10.61
CA ASP A 122 1.78 -3.28 -12.07
C ASP A 122 0.55 -2.70 -12.76
N LEU A 123 -0.65 -2.84 -12.17
CA LEU A 123 -1.86 -2.18 -12.66
C LEU A 123 -1.75 -0.66 -12.61
N ILE A 124 -1.19 -0.10 -11.53
CA ILE A 124 -0.96 1.34 -11.42
C ILE A 124 0.05 1.80 -12.47
N ARG A 125 1.20 1.11 -12.58
CA ARG A 125 2.26 1.45 -13.54
C ARG A 125 1.77 1.40 -14.99
N ALA A 126 0.93 0.43 -15.32
CA ALA A 126 0.36 0.27 -16.65
C ALA A 126 -0.85 1.18 -16.91
N GLY A 127 -1.31 1.96 -15.92
CA GLY A 127 -2.53 2.77 -16.03
C GLY A 127 -3.82 1.95 -16.16
N ARG A 128 -3.79 0.68 -15.73
CA ARG A 128 -4.89 -0.30 -15.85
C ARG A 128 -5.73 -0.45 -14.58
N LEU A 129 -5.40 0.31 -13.53
CA LEU A 129 -6.25 0.47 -12.36
C LEU A 129 -7.23 1.62 -12.61
N ASP A 130 -8.23 1.38 -13.47
CA ASP A 130 -9.08 2.40 -14.11
C ASP A 130 -10.59 2.19 -13.93
N ARG A 131 -11.00 1.09 -13.27
CA ARG A 131 -12.41 0.77 -13.01
C ARG A 131 -12.63 0.30 -11.58
N THR A 132 -13.78 0.63 -11.00
CA THR A 132 -14.17 0.17 -9.67
C THR A 132 -14.51 -1.32 -9.69
N GLY A 133 -14.41 -1.95 -8.52
CA GLY A 133 -14.79 -3.35 -8.31
C GLY A 133 -13.78 -4.38 -8.79
N MET A 134 -12.57 -3.98 -9.16
CA MET A 134 -11.49 -4.92 -9.50
C MET A 134 -11.09 -5.83 -8.32
N TRP A 135 -11.44 -5.44 -7.09
CA TRP A 135 -11.21 -6.18 -5.86
C TRP A 135 -12.30 -7.23 -5.53
N HIS A 136 -13.45 -7.23 -6.24
CA HIS A 136 -14.62 -8.05 -5.87
C HIS A 136 -14.31 -9.55 -5.79
N GLU A 137 -13.51 -10.06 -6.72
CA GLU A 137 -13.18 -11.49 -6.83
C GLU A 137 -11.89 -11.88 -6.08
N LEU A 138 -11.24 -10.91 -5.43
CA LEU A 138 -10.02 -11.15 -4.67
C LEU A 138 -10.33 -11.92 -3.38
N ALA A 139 -9.42 -12.82 -2.99
CA ALA A 139 -9.44 -13.42 -1.67
C ALA A 139 -9.18 -12.36 -0.57
N PRO A 140 -9.52 -12.63 0.70
CA PRO A 140 -9.30 -11.67 1.79
C PRO A 140 -7.84 -11.16 1.89
N GLN A 141 -6.86 -12.04 1.72
CA GLN A 141 -5.43 -11.67 1.76
C GLN A 141 -5.04 -10.77 0.57
N ASP A 142 -5.58 -11.05 -0.62
CA ASP A 142 -5.34 -10.22 -1.81
C ASP A 142 -6.03 -8.84 -1.68
N ARG A 143 -7.18 -8.76 -0.98
CA ARG A 143 -7.80 -7.47 -0.62
C ARG A 143 -6.93 -6.67 0.37
N GLN A 144 -6.27 -7.33 1.30
CA GLN A 144 -5.32 -6.67 2.20
C GLN A 144 -4.12 -6.10 1.43
N ALA A 145 -3.58 -6.85 0.47
CA ALA A 145 -2.55 -6.35 -0.44
C ALA A 145 -3.05 -5.16 -1.28
N TRP A 146 -4.28 -5.24 -1.80
CA TRP A 146 -4.94 -4.14 -2.51
C TRP A 146 -5.02 -2.86 -1.66
N LEU A 147 -5.49 -2.97 -0.40
CA LEU A 147 -5.59 -1.84 0.53
C LEU A 147 -4.22 -1.26 0.90
N SER A 148 -3.20 -2.11 1.09
CA SER A 148 -1.83 -1.67 1.31
C SER A 148 -1.33 -0.83 0.14
N VAL A 149 -1.51 -1.31 -1.10
CA VAL A 149 -1.11 -0.54 -2.29
C VAL A 149 -1.93 0.74 -2.46
N ALA A 150 -3.23 0.71 -2.15
CA ALA A 150 -4.08 1.90 -2.16
C ALA A 150 -3.56 2.98 -1.19
N LEU A 151 -3.12 2.60 0.02
CA LEU A 151 -2.51 3.50 0.99
C LEU A 151 -1.22 4.13 0.45
N TRP A 152 -0.28 3.29 0.01
CA TRP A 152 1.06 3.73 -0.39
C TRP A 152 1.07 4.48 -1.72
N SER A 153 0.09 4.23 -2.59
CA SER A 153 -0.04 4.93 -3.87
C SER A 153 -0.90 6.19 -3.83
N ARG A 154 -1.53 6.51 -2.69
CA ARG A 154 -2.54 7.58 -2.61
C ARG A 154 -2.01 8.93 -3.08
N GLU A 155 -0.79 9.30 -2.68
CA GLU A 155 -0.22 10.61 -2.96
C GLU A 155 0.08 10.77 -4.46
N TYR A 156 0.65 9.72 -5.06
CA TYR A 156 0.85 9.62 -6.49
C TYR A 156 -0.49 9.69 -7.26
N ARG A 157 -1.47 8.87 -6.87
CA ARG A 157 -2.80 8.77 -7.53
C ARG A 157 -3.67 10.02 -7.34
N ARG A 158 -3.44 10.77 -6.26
CA ARG A 158 -4.13 12.02 -5.94
C ARG A 158 -3.31 13.28 -6.22
N ARG A 159 -2.16 13.17 -6.90
CA ARG A 159 -1.32 14.34 -7.20
C ARG A 159 -2.14 15.44 -7.90
N GLY A 160 -2.12 16.64 -7.31
CA GLY A 160 -2.87 17.79 -7.80
C GLY A 160 -4.38 17.75 -7.55
N LYS A 161 -4.90 16.78 -6.79
CA LYS A 161 -6.32 16.68 -6.40
C LYS A 161 -6.48 17.12 -4.95
N THR A 162 -7.47 17.96 -4.70
CA THR A 162 -7.94 18.27 -3.35
C THR A 162 -8.99 17.26 -2.92
N ASP A 163 -9.44 17.36 -1.67
CA ASP A 163 -10.62 16.63 -1.22
C ASP A 163 -11.86 17.10 -1.96
N ALA A 164 -12.83 16.19 -2.10
CA ALA A 164 -14.18 16.57 -2.48
C ALA A 164 -14.77 17.52 -1.40
N PRO A 165 -15.54 18.55 -1.82
CA PRO A 165 -16.07 19.54 -0.88
C PRO A 165 -17.07 18.92 0.10
N ALA A 166 -17.23 19.58 1.24
CA ALA A 166 -18.26 19.25 2.23
C ALA A 166 -19.67 19.22 1.60
N GLY A 167 -20.55 18.38 2.16
CA GLY A 167 -21.90 18.12 1.65
C GLY A 167 -21.96 17.17 0.46
N ARG A 168 -20.82 16.59 0.05
CA ARG A 168 -20.81 15.55 -0.99
C ARG A 168 -21.54 14.29 -0.52
N VAL A 169 -22.19 13.61 -1.46
CA VAL A 169 -22.73 12.26 -1.23
C VAL A 169 -21.78 11.24 -1.86
N PHE A 170 -21.26 10.33 -1.05
CA PHE A 170 -20.52 9.15 -1.50
C PHE A 170 -21.43 7.93 -1.43
N THR A 171 -21.30 7.00 -2.37
CA THR A 171 -22.15 5.81 -2.44
C THR A 171 -21.31 4.56 -2.28
N VAL A 172 -21.68 3.73 -1.30
CA VAL A 172 -21.14 2.39 -1.10
C VAL A 172 -22.21 1.37 -1.46
N ASP A 173 -21.83 0.35 -2.24
CA ASP A 173 -22.71 -0.77 -2.59
C ASP A 173 -22.44 -1.98 -1.68
N GLY A 174 -23.41 -2.28 -0.82
CA GLY A 174 -23.33 -3.33 0.18
C GLY A 174 -23.31 -4.75 -0.38
N ARG A 175 -23.72 -4.98 -1.63
CA ARG A 175 -23.75 -6.32 -2.26
C ARG A 175 -22.40 -7.00 -2.34
N HIS A 176 -21.33 -6.20 -2.42
CA HIS A 176 -19.95 -6.68 -2.53
C HIS A 176 -19.21 -6.71 -1.19
N ILE A 177 -19.86 -6.31 -0.10
CA ILE A 177 -19.29 -6.32 1.24
C ILE A 177 -19.57 -7.68 1.89
N VAL A 178 -18.55 -8.54 1.89
CA VAL A 178 -18.62 -9.91 2.40
C VAL A 178 -17.81 -10.11 3.68
N ASP A 179 -16.92 -9.18 3.98
CA ASP A 179 -16.08 -9.08 5.19
C ASP A 179 -15.59 -7.63 5.38
N ILE A 180 -14.88 -7.36 6.47
CA ILE A 180 -14.40 -6.00 6.78
C ILE A 180 -13.40 -5.46 5.75
N GLY A 181 -12.57 -6.31 5.16
CA GLY A 181 -11.61 -5.91 4.12
C GLY A 181 -12.32 -5.41 2.85
N SER A 182 -13.41 -6.08 2.44
CA SER A 182 -14.25 -5.65 1.32
C SER A 182 -14.99 -4.35 1.60
N PHE A 183 -15.38 -4.07 2.85
CA PHE A 183 -15.92 -2.76 3.22
C PHE A 183 -14.89 -1.65 2.99
N TYR A 184 -13.66 -1.82 3.46
CA TYR A 184 -12.59 -0.83 3.25
C TYR A 184 -12.29 -0.60 1.77
N CYS A 185 -12.32 -1.66 0.95
CA CYS A 185 -12.17 -1.51 -0.50
C CYS A 185 -13.32 -0.70 -1.10
N ALA A 186 -14.56 -0.98 -0.68
CA ALA A 186 -15.75 -0.32 -1.21
C ALA A 186 -15.80 1.17 -0.85
N ILE A 187 -15.52 1.55 0.41
CA ILE A 187 -15.50 2.96 0.82
C ILE A 187 -14.30 3.70 0.21
N GLY A 188 -13.14 3.05 0.13
CA GLY A 188 -11.97 3.57 -0.57
C GLY A 188 -12.29 3.95 -2.01
N GLU A 189 -12.99 3.08 -2.74
CA GLU A 189 -13.40 3.37 -4.11
C GLU A 189 -14.52 4.41 -4.22
N ALA A 190 -15.45 4.42 -3.26
CA ALA A 190 -16.51 5.43 -3.21
C ALA A 190 -15.93 6.85 -3.10
N VAL A 191 -14.89 7.04 -2.29
CA VAL A 191 -14.26 8.34 -2.05
C VAL A 191 -13.18 8.67 -3.08
N GLY A 192 -12.27 7.73 -3.34
CA GLY A 192 -11.07 7.95 -4.14
C GLY A 192 -11.16 7.54 -5.61
N GLY A 193 -12.28 6.94 -6.04
CA GLY A 193 -12.41 6.31 -7.35
C GLY A 193 -11.68 4.95 -7.42
N PRO A 194 -11.47 4.38 -8.63
CA PRO A 194 -10.84 3.06 -8.80
C PRO A 194 -9.56 2.88 -7.97
N GLY A 195 -9.55 1.86 -7.10
CA GLY A 195 -8.45 1.56 -6.16
C GLY A 195 -8.16 2.65 -5.13
N GLY A 196 -9.14 3.50 -4.82
CA GLY A 196 -9.02 4.53 -3.79
C GLY A 196 -8.83 3.96 -2.39
N TYR A 197 -8.24 4.77 -1.51
CA TYR A 197 -8.01 4.44 -0.11
C TYR A 197 -8.87 5.34 0.79
N PHE A 198 -9.52 4.73 1.77
CA PHE A 198 -10.23 5.43 2.83
C PHE A 198 -10.29 4.57 4.09
N GLY A 199 -9.11 4.11 4.53
CA GLY A 199 -8.92 3.20 5.66
C GLY A 199 -8.68 1.74 5.24
N TRP A 200 -8.10 0.98 6.16
CA TRP A 200 -7.83 -0.46 6.07
C TRP A 200 -7.99 -1.19 7.42
N ASN A 201 -8.27 -0.43 8.47
CA ASN A 201 -8.65 -0.83 9.82
C ASN A 201 -9.50 0.33 10.41
N LEU A 202 -10.03 0.17 11.62
CA LEU A 202 -10.95 1.14 12.22
C LEU A 202 -10.27 2.48 12.51
N ASP A 203 -9.05 2.46 13.05
CA ASP A 203 -8.29 3.68 13.36
C ASP A 203 -7.96 4.47 12.08
N ALA A 204 -7.53 3.79 11.02
CA ALA A 204 -7.25 4.44 9.75
C ALA A 204 -8.50 4.97 9.06
N LEU A 205 -9.66 4.31 9.24
CA LEU A 205 -10.94 4.86 8.79
C LEU A 205 -11.27 6.15 9.54
N ASP A 206 -11.12 6.15 10.87
CA ASP A 206 -11.35 7.30 11.73
C ASP A 206 -10.41 8.48 11.40
N ASP A 207 -9.14 8.19 11.11
CA ASP A 207 -8.17 9.16 10.60
C ASP A 207 -8.60 9.74 9.24
N CYS A 208 -9.03 8.88 8.30
CA CYS A 208 -9.50 9.31 6.98
C CYS A 208 -10.70 10.26 7.08
N LEU A 209 -11.60 10.00 8.03
CA LEU A 209 -12.78 10.82 8.31
C LEU A 209 -12.45 12.21 8.87
N SER A 210 -11.21 12.42 9.35
CA SER A 210 -10.74 13.74 9.79
C SER A 210 -10.39 14.69 8.62
N GLY A 211 -10.41 14.21 7.38
CA GLY A 211 -10.11 14.98 6.17
C GLY A 211 -8.65 14.90 5.73
N GLY A 212 -8.36 15.35 4.50
CA GLY A 212 -7.06 15.21 3.83
C GLY A 212 -6.93 13.93 2.99
N TRP A 213 -7.91 13.03 3.09
CA TRP A 213 -7.88 11.68 2.51
C TRP A 213 -8.85 11.47 1.35
N GLY A 214 -9.43 12.55 0.80
CA GLY A 214 -10.33 12.50 -0.37
C GLY A 214 -11.69 13.13 -0.14
N ALA A 215 -12.09 13.34 1.12
CA ALA A 215 -13.38 13.89 1.48
C ALA A 215 -13.27 14.89 2.64
N ALA A 216 -13.81 16.09 2.46
CA ALA A 216 -13.96 17.05 3.53
C ALA A 216 -15.28 16.83 4.30
N ALA A 217 -15.22 16.75 5.63
CA ALA A 217 -16.39 16.68 6.48
C ALA A 217 -17.09 18.05 6.63
N PRO A 218 -18.41 18.09 6.91
CA PRO A 218 -19.34 16.96 6.93
C PRO A 218 -19.70 16.49 5.51
N PHE A 219 -20.03 15.22 5.36
CA PHE A 219 -20.52 14.64 4.10
C PHE A 219 -21.53 13.52 4.38
N THR A 220 -22.21 13.03 3.34
CA THR A 220 -23.18 11.94 3.45
C THR A 220 -22.62 10.65 2.85
N LEU A 221 -22.69 9.56 3.58
CA LEU A 221 -22.45 8.21 3.08
C LEU A 221 -23.80 7.54 2.78
N ARG A 222 -24.13 7.39 1.50
CA ARG A 222 -25.25 6.55 1.07
C ARG A 222 -24.78 5.10 0.99
N TRP A 223 -25.37 4.23 1.80
CA TRP A 223 -25.06 2.82 1.83
C TRP A 223 -26.21 2.04 1.17
N ASP A 224 -26.09 1.81 -0.13
CA ASP A 224 -27.07 1.04 -0.90
C ASP A 224 -26.90 -0.47 -0.56
N HIS A 225 -27.98 -1.24 -0.48
CA HIS A 225 -27.97 -2.65 -0.06
C HIS A 225 -27.32 -2.87 1.32
N SER A 226 -27.51 -1.91 2.23
CA SER A 226 -26.97 -1.90 3.59
C SER A 226 -27.39 -3.11 4.43
N ALA A 227 -28.58 -3.66 4.19
CA ALA A 227 -29.05 -4.87 4.88
C ALA A 227 -28.18 -6.10 4.57
N GLU A 228 -27.65 -6.20 3.34
CA GLU A 228 -26.74 -7.29 2.96
C GLU A 228 -25.39 -7.14 3.67
N ALA A 229 -24.82 -5.93 3.66
CA ALA A 229 -23.57 -5.64 4.37
C ALA A 229 -23.70 -5.87 5.88
N ARG A 230 -24.83 -5.46 6.49
CA ARG A 230 -25.13 -5.69 7.91
C ARG A 230 -25.14 -7.18 8.26
N ALA A 231 -25.73 -8.02 7.40
CA ALA A 231 -25.74 -9.45 7.63
C ALA A 231 -24.33 -10.08 7.57
N ARG A 232 -23.40 -9.47 6.83
CA ARG A 232 -22.02 -9.93 6.66
C ARG A 232 -21.06 -9.40 7.74
N LEU A 233 -21.30 -8.20 8.23
CA LEU A 233 -20.50 -7.54 9.27
C LEU A 233 -21.11 -7.74 10.67
N ALA A 234 -21.59 -8.95 10.95
CA ALA A 234 -22.32 -9.30 12.17
C ALA A 234 -21.43 -9.77 13.34
N GLU A 235 -20.11 -9.79 13.16
CA GLU A 235 -19.13 -10.11 14.21
C GLU A 235 -19.36 -9.22 15.43
N ARG A 236 -19.33 -9.82 16.62
CA ARG A 236 -19.55 -9.12 17.89
C ARG A 236 -18.28 -8.43 18.34
N VAL A 237 -18.37 -7.14 18.59
CA VAL A 237 -17.25 -6.29 19.02
C VAL A 237 -17.69 -5.35 20.14
N PRO A 238 -16.76 -4.87 20.98
CA PRO A 238 -17.04 -3.77 21.89
C PRO A 238 -17.47 -2.51 21.13
N THR A 239 -18.45 -1.81 21.68
CA THR A 239 -19.06 -0.57 21.15
C THR A 239 -19.31 0.41 22.29
N GLY A 240 -19.59 1.67 21.98
CA GLY A 240 -19.91 2.68 23.00
C GLY A 240 -21.12 2.30 23.87
N GLY A 241 -22.05 1.50 23.34
CA GLY A 241 -23.24 1.00 24.04
C GLY A 241 -23.09 -0.37 24.72
N GLY A 242 -21.91 -0.99 24.72
CA GLY A 242 -21.69 -2.35 25.22
C GLY A 242 -21.17 -3.28 24.12
N GLU A 243 -21.87 -4.38 23.81
CA GLU A 243 -21.53 -5.25 22.68
C GLU A 243 -22.48 -5.03 21.51
N GLY A 244 -21.92 -4.70 20.34
CA GLY A 244 -22.64 -4.51 19.09
C GLY A 244 -22.04 -5.35 17.97
N SER A 245 -22.57 -5.20 16.75
CA SER A 245 -21.93 -5.77 15.57
C SER A 245 -20.84 -4.84 15.03
N LEU A 246 -19.93 -5.37 14.21
CA LEU A 246 -18.96 -4.55 13.48
C LEU A 246 -19.65 -3.51 12.59
N PHE A 247 -20.82 -3.83 12.03
CA PHE A 247 -21.64 -2.85 11.31
C PHE A 247 -22.08 -1.68 12.21
N ASP A 248 -22.50 -1.96 13.44
CA ASP A 248 -22.93 -0.93 14.38
C ASP A 248 -21.75 -0.05 14.81
N LEU A 249 -20.58 -0.63 15.03
CA LEU A 249 -19.35 0.11 15.34
C LEU A 249 -18.95 1.07 14.21
N LEU A 250 -19.09 0.65 12.93
CA LEU A 250 -18.85 1.53 11.80
C LEU A 250 -19.81 2.73 11.79
N LEU A 251 -21.08 2.53 12.13
CA LEU A 251 -22.04 3.63 12.24
C LEU A 251 -21.67 4.60 13.37
N GLU A 252 -21.24 4.09 14.54
CA GLU A 252 -20.76 4.93 15.65
C GLU A 252 -19.57 5.80 15.22
N ILE A 253 -18.60 5.23 14.48
CA ILE A 253 -17.43 5.97 13.96
C ILE A 253 -17.89 7.08 13.00
N PHE A 254 -18.79 6.79 12.05
CA PHE A 254 -19.30 7.81 11.13
C PHE A 254 -20.05 8.93 11.87
N GLU A 255 -20.89 8.58 12.85
CA GLU A 255 -21.63 9.55 13.66
C GLU A 255 -20.68 10.46 14.45
N ALA A 256 -19.67 9.88 15.12
CA ALA A 256 -18.66 10.62 15.87
C ALA A 256 -17.92 11.64 14.99
N ARG A 257 -17.74 11.32 13.70
CA ARG A 257 -17.10 12.18 12.70
C ARG A 257 -18.07 13.06 11.91
N ARG A 258 -19.34 13.15 12.33
CA ARG A 258 -20.39 13.98 11.70
C ARG A 258 -20.62 13.64 10.23
N VAL A 259 -20.55 12.35 9.91
CA VAL A 259 -20.93 11.81 8.60
C VAL A 259 -22.35 11.27 8.69
N ASP A 260 -23.24 11.81 7.87
CA ASP A 260 -24.62 11.34 7.79
C ASP A 260 -24.66 10.02 7.01
N VAL A 261 -25.09 8.93 7.64
CA VAL A 261 -25.23 7.64 6.96
C VAL A 261 -26.68 7.39 6.57
N VAL A 262 -26.93 7.21 5.26
CA VAL A 262 -28.25 6.88 4.71
C VAL A 262 -28.26 5.42 4.29
N LEU A 263 -28.93 4.58 5.08
CA LEU A 263 -29.10 3.15 4.83
C LEU A 263 -30.23 2.91 3.83
N ARG A 264 -29.97 2.12 2.77
CA ARG A 264 -30.95 1.70 1.75
C ARG A 264 -30.87 0.21 1.48
#